data_AF-A0A516KJF1-F1
#
_entry.id   AF-A0A516KJF1-F1
#
_cell.length_a   1.000
_cell.length_b   1.000
_cell.length_c   1.000
_cell.angle_alpha   90.00
_cell.angle_beta   90.00
_cell.angle_gamma   90.00
#
_symmetry.space_group_name_H-M   'P 1'
#
loop_
_entity.id
_entity.type
_entity.pdbx_description
1 polymer ?
#
loop_
_entity_poly.entity_id
_entity_poly.type
_entity_poly.pdbx_seq_one_letter_code
_entity_poly.pdbx_strand_id
1 'polypeptide(L)'
;MLIGAAVGAGFVAFESAGYAFNIGMMYGDQAMISNIFTRGWMAVGTHIAWSSIAGAALFPVKGQEPLKKEHLTNERFIKLRVVAIILHAVWDMPLYFLHEFLFIGLIVVAWMFIFTFIHAGLKQISRLNQKVETEEAIVPDYLSS
;
A
#
# COMPACT_ATOMS: atom_id res chain seq x y z
N MET A 1 -2.09 -3.84 -5.22
CA MET A 1 -1.39 -3.77 -3.92
C MET A 1 0.14 -3.85 -4.07
N LEU A 2 0.70 -4.95 -4.60
CA LEU A 2 2.17 -5.15 -4.70
C LEU A 2 2.92 -4.04 -5.44
N ILE A 3 2.39 -3.57 -6.59
CA ILE A 3 2.99 -2.46 -7.33
C ILE A 3 3.03 -1.18 -6.47
N GLY A 4 1.95 -0.91 -5.74
CA GLY A 4 1.89 0.21 -4.81
C GLY A 4 2.89 0.08 -3.66
N ALA A 5 3.04 -1.13 -3.11
CA ALA A 5 4.04 -1.43 -2.07
C ALA A 5 5.47 -1.18 -2.56
N ALA A 6 5.79 -1.64 -3.78
CA ALA A 6 7.10 -1.44 -4.38
C ALA A 6 7.42 0.04 -4.63
N VAL A 7 6.45 0.80 -5.16
CA VAL A 7 6.58 2.25 -5.35
C VAL A 7 6.80 2.96 -4.01
N GLY A 8 6.00 2.61 -2.99
CA GLY A 8 6.13 3.18 -1.64
C GLY A 8 7.47 2.86 -0.99
N ALA A 9 7.96 1.62 -1.14
CA ALA A 9 9.26 1.21 -0.63
C ALA A 9 10.41 1.97 -1.30
N GLY A 10 10.35 2.18 -2.62
CA GLY A 10 11.32 3.01 -3.33
C GLY A 10 11.32 4.46 -2.83
N PHE A 11 10.13 5.05 -2.68
CA PHE A 11 9.99 6.42 -2.16
C PHE A 11 10.58 6.56 -0.75
N VAL A 12 10.23 5.65 0.17
CA VAL A 12 10.73 5.68 1.56
C VAL A 12 12.24 5.50 1.63
N ALA A 13 12.84 4.70 0.73
CA ALA A 13 14.26 4.47 0.69
C ALA A 13 15.02 5.75 0.29
N PHE A 14 14.57 6.44 -0.76
CA PHE A 14 15.18 7.71 -1.19
C PHE A 14 14.98 8.83 -0.18
N GLU A 15 13.78 8.94 0.39
CA GLU A 15 13.48 9.93 1.42
C GLU A 15 14.37 9.70 2.67
N SER A 16 14.45 8.46 3.13
CA SER A 16 15.26 8.11 4.32
C SER A 16 16.75 8.29 4.08
N ALA A 17 17.24 8.05 2.85
CA ALA A 17 18.63 8.34 2.48
C ALA A 17 18.93 9.85 2.57
N GLY A 18 18.00 10.71 2.14
CA GLY A 18 18.13 12.16 2.26
C GLY A 18 18.20 12.64 3.72
N TYR A 19 17.32 12.12 4.58
CA TYR A 19 17.36 12.40 6.02
C TYR A 19 18.65 11.89 6.67
N ALA A 20 19.06 10.66 6.36
CA ALA A 20 20.28 10.07 6.89
C ALA A 20 21.51 10.90 6.50
N PHE A 21 21.62 11.31 5.24
CA PHE A 21 22.71 12.18 4.77
C PHE A 21 22.73 13.51 5.51
N ASN A 22 21.57 14.19 5.60
CA ASN A 22 21.46 15.49 6.25
C ASN A 22 21.80 15.42 7.75
N ILE A 23 21.30 14.40 8.46
CA ILE A 23 21.59 14.16 9.87
C ILE A 23 23.06 13.76 10.08
N GLY A 24 23.61 12.91 9.20
CA GLY A 24 25.02 12.53 9.26
C GLY A 24 25.96 13.71 9.12
N MET A 25 25.65 14.65 8.22
CA MET A 25 26.42 15.88 8.03
C MET A 25 26.35 16.83 9.24
N MET A 26 25.22 16.88 9.96
CA MET A 26 25.05 17.80 11.10
C MET A 26 25.44 17.21 12.46
N TYR A 27 25.21 15.91 12.66
CA TYR A 27 25.26 15.27 13.98
C TYR A 27 26.15 14.02 14.03
N GLY A 28 26.80 13.66 12.92
CA GLY A 28 27.73 12.54 12.85
C GLY A 28 27.10 11.19 12.49
N ASP A 29 27.97 10.19 12.37
CA ASP A 29 27.67 8.83 11.92
C ASP A 29 26.67 8.10 12.84
N GLN A 30 26.80 8.23 14.16
CA GLN A 30 25.91 7.56 15.10
C GLN A 30 24.46 8.04 14.98
N ALA A 31 24.26 9.35 14.81
CA ALA A 31 22.94 9.93 14.60
C ALA A 31 22.33 9.50 13.26
N MET A 32 23.16 9.43 12.21
CA MET A 32 22.77 8.90 10.90
C MET A 32 22.28 7.45 11.00
N ILE A 33 23.05 6.56 11.62
CA ILE A 33 22.68 5.16 11.78
C ILE A 33 21.39 5.01 12.59
N SER A 34 21.26 5.74 13.70
CA SER A 34 20.03 5.76 14.50
C SER A 34 18.80 6.19 13.69
N ASN A 35 18.96 7.20 12.83
CA ASN A 35 17.90 7.65 11.93
C ASN A 35 17.51 6.58 10.91
N ILE A 36 18.50 5.93 10.27
CA ILE A 36 18.25 4.85 9.30
C ILE A 36 17.43 3.73 9.94
N PHE A 37 17.81 3.27 11.14
CA PHE A 37 17.07 2.20 11.83
C PHE A 37 15.64 2.63 12.18
N THR A 38 15.48 3.83 12.75
CA THR A 38 14.18 4.35 13.18
C THR A 38 13.24 4.52 11.98
N ARG A 39 13.72 5.10 10.88
CA ARG A 39 12.95 5.26 9.64
C ARG A 39 12.66 3.93 8.96
N GLY A 40 13.62 3.01 8.95
CA GLY A 40 13.43 1.66 8.40
C GLY A 40 12.32 0.88 9.13
N TRP A 41 12.26 0.99 10.46
CA TRP A 41 11.19 0.40 11.25
C TRP A 41 9.83 1.04 10.97
N MET A 42 9.77 2.39 10.98
CA MET A 42 8.52 3.11 10.75
C MET A 42 8.00 2.95 9.31
N ALA A 43 8.87 2.76 8.32
CA ALA A 43 8.52 2.59 6.92
C ALA A 43 7.52 1.45 6.66
N VAL A 44 7.59 0.37 7.46
CA VAL A 44 6.68 -0.77 7.38
C VAL A 44 5.24 -0.36 7.64
N GLY A 45 5.03 0.61 8.53
CA GLY A 45 3.71 1.10 8.93
C GLY A 45 3.22 2.35 8.19
N THR A 46 4.07 3.01 7.39
CA THR A 46 3.78 4.31 6.78
C THR A 46 3.69 4.24 5.25
N HIS A 47 4.68 4.76 4.52
CA HIS A 47 4.60 5.01 3.07
C HIS A 47 4.40 3.72 2.27
N ILE A 48 4.97 2.59 2.70
CA ILE A 48 4.74 1.30 2.07
C ILE A 48 3.26 0.91 2.16
N ALA A 49 2.66 1.06 3.34
CA ALA A 49 1.25 0.73 3.57
C ALA A 49 0.32 1.68 2.79
N TRP A 50 0.56 2.99 2.84
CA TRP A 50 -0.31 3.96 2.17
C TRP A 50 -0.22 3.88 0.64
N SER A 51 0.97 3.69 0.08
CA SER A 51 1.13 3.45 -1.36
C SER A 51 0.55 2.10 -1.77
N SER A 52 0.57 1.08 -0.89
CA SER A 52 -0.11 -0.21 -1.12
C SER A 52 -1.63 -0.05 -1.22
N ILE A 53 -2.22 0.77 -0.36
CA ILE A 53 -3.66 1.10 -0.38
C ILE A 53 -4.00 1.82 -1.68
N ALA A 54 -3.25 2.86 -2.06
CA ALA A 54 -3.44 3.56 -3.34
C ALA A 54 -3.25 2.62 -4.55
N GLY A 55 -2.26 1.73 -4.50
CA GLY A 55 -2.03 0.72 -5.54
C GLY A 55 -3.07 -0.41 -5.55
N ALA A 56 -3.80 -0.64 -4.46
CA ALA A 56 -4.95 -1.55 -4.41
C ALA A 56 -6.22 -0.89 -4.97
N ALA A 57 -6.40 0.41 -4.75
CA ALA A 57 -7.51 1.21 -5.25
C ALA A 57 -7.65 1.22 -6.78
N LEU A 58 -6.54 1.04 -7.51
CA LEU A 58 -6.55 0.95 -8.97
C LEU A 58 -7.23 -0.31 -9.51
N PHE A 59 -7.23 -1.39 -8.73
CA PHE A 59 -7.73 -2.69 -9.18
C PHE A 59 -9.23 -2.69 -9.53
N PRO A 60 -10.15 -2.21 -8.66
CA PRO A 60 -11.57 -2.16 -8.99
C PRO A 60 -11.91 -1.13 -10.09
N VAL A 61 -11.06 -0.13 -10.32
CA VAL A 61 -11.28 0.91 -11.34
C VAL A 61 -10.83 0.44 -12.72
N LYS A 62 -9.70 -0.26 -12.80
CA LYS A 62 -9.19 -0.84 -14.05
C LYS A 62 -10.01 -2.06 -14.49
N GLY A 63 -10.49 -2.88 -13.55
CA GLY A 63 -11.15 -4.15 -13.88
C GLY A 63 -10.25 -5.03 -14.77
N GLN A 64 -10.83 -5.58 -15.85
CA GLN A 64 -10.08 -6.36 -16.84
C GLN A 64 -9.47 -5.53 -17.98
N GLU A 65 -9.75 -4.22 -18.04
CA GLU A 65 -9.22 -3.38 -19.10
C GLU A 65 -7.72 -3.09 -18.94
N PRO A 66 -7.00 -2.75 -20.03
CA PRO A 66 -5.65 -2.19 -19.94
C PRO A 66 -5.65 -0.91 -19.09
N LEU A 67 -4.52 -0.58 -18.46
CA LEU A 67 -4.42 0.66 -17.67
C LEU A 67 -4.48 1.88 -18.62
N LYS A 68 -5.54 2.69 -18.52
CA LYS A 68 -5.73 3.94 -19.27
C LYS A 68 -5.62 5.15 -18.34
N LYS A 69 -5.34 6.33 -18.91
CA LYS A 69 -5.27 7.59 -18.15
C LYS A 69 -6.60 7.92 -17.47
N GLU A 70 -7.74 7.55 -18.06
CA GLU A 70 -9.07 7.74 -17.49
C GLU A 70 -9.27 7.03 -16.14
N HIS A 71 -8.55 5.93 -15.89
CA HIS A 71 -8.62 5.22 -14.61
C HIS A 71 -7.96 6.01 -13.47
N LEU A 72 -6.99 6.87 -13.80
CA LEU A 72 -6.28 7.72 -12.84
C LEU A 72 -7.09 8.98 -12.45
N THR A 73 -8.06 9.37 -13.28
CA THR A 73 -8.98 10.49 -13.00
C THR A 73 -10.34 10.04 -12.48
N ASN A 74 -10.54 8.74 -12.29
CA ASN A 74 -11.80 8.19 -11.79
C ASN A 74 -12.07 8.60 -10.33
N GLU A 75 -13.30 9.02 -10.05
CA GLU A 75 -13.74 9.48 -8.72
C GLU A 75 -13.46 8.45 -7.60
N ARG A 76 -13.65 7.15 -7.86
CA ARG A 76 -13.38 6.09 -6.87
C ARG A 76 -11.89 5.98 -6.55
N PHE A 77 -11.03 6.13 -7.56
CA PHE A 77 -9.59 6.11 -7.36
C PHE A 77 -9.13 7.34 -6.57
N ILE A 78 -9.64 8.53 -6.92
CA ILE A 78 -9.33 9.78 -6.24
C ILE A 78 -9.74 9.73 -4.77
N LYS A 79 -10.95 9.24 -4.45
CA LYS A 79 -11.42 9.09 -3.06
C LYS A 79 -10.45 8.25 -2.22
N LEU A 80 -9.99 7.10 -2.73
CA LEU A 80 -9.05 6.24 -2.02
C LEU A 80 -7.64 6.84 -1.93
N ARG A 81 -7.20 7.58 -2.95
CA ARG A 81 -5.94 8.33 -2.92
C ARG A 81 -5.96 9.43 -1.86
N VAL A 82 -7.07 10.16 -1.75
CA VAL A 82 -7.25 11.23 -0.76
C VAL A 82 -7.17 10.68 0.67
N VAL A 83 -7.72 9.50 0.93
CA VAL A 83 -7.58 8.83 2.24
C VAL A 83 -6.11 8.62 2.57
N ALA A 84 -5.30 8.09 1.65
CA ALA A 84 -3.87 7.89 1.85
C ALA A 84 -3.11 9.22 2.09
N ILE A 85 -3.50 10.29 1.38
CA ILE A 85 -2.92 11.63 1.57
C ILE A 85 -3.27 12.20 2.95
N ILE A 86 -4.51 12.04 3.41
CA ILE A 86 -4.93 12.50 4.75
C ILE A 86 -4.19 11.74 5.83
N LEU A 87 -4.09 10.41 5.70
CA LEU A 87 -3.30 9.57 6.63
C LEU A 87 -1.84 10.03 6.70
N HIS A 88 -1.23 10.37 5.57
CA HIS A 88 0.13 10.91 5.50
C HIS A 88 0.24 12.29 6.15
N ALA A 89 -0.68 13.21 5.83
CA ALA A 89 -0.68 14.56 6.41
C ALA A 89 -0.87 14.56 7.93
N VAL A 90 -1.68 13.65 8.46
CA VAL A 90 -1.87 13.49 9.91
C VAL A 90 -0.60 12.95 10.58
N TRP A 91 0.16 12.09 9.88
CA TRP A 91 1.44 11.57 10.39
C TRP A 91 2.52 12.66 10.50
N ASP A 92 2.55 13.61 9.56
CA ASP A 92 3.53 14.70 9.55
C ASP A 92 3.15 15.89 10.45
N MET A 93 1.98 15.84 11.09
CA MET A 93 1.52 16.93 11.94
C MET A 93 2.28 16.95 13.27
N PRO A 94 2.80 18.11 13.73
CA PRO A 94 3.59 18.22 14.97
C PRO A 94 2.68 18.18 16.21
N LEU A 95 2.02 17.04 16.44
CA LEU A 95 1.14 16.81 17.58
C LEU A 95 1.93 16.29 18.77
N TYR A 96 2.67 17.20 19.43
CA TYR A 96 3.62 16.88 20.50
C TYR A 96 3.03 16.11 21.70
N PHE A 97 1.73 16.26 21.99
CA PHE A 97 1.08 15.62 23.15
C PHE A 97 0.51 14.21 22.88
N LEU A 98 0.33 13.81 21.62
CA LEU A 98 -0.30 12.52 21.25
C LEU A 98 0.62 11.64 20.39
N HIS A 99 1.85 12.06 20.19
CA HIS A 99 2.73 11.61 19.11
C HIS A 99 2.94 10.08 19.08
N GLU A 100 3.24 9.46 20.22
CA GLU A 100 3.48 8.00 20.28
C GLU A 100 2.20 7.17 20.06
N PHE A 101 1.10 7.56 20.71
CA PHE A 101 -0.19 6.86 20.57
C PHE A 101 -0.79 7.04 19.16
N LEU A 102 -0.59 8.21 18.56
CA LEU A 102 -1.01 8.53 17.20
C LEU A 102 -0.34 7.61 16.18
N PHE A 103 1.00 7.43 16.28
CA PHE A 103 1.73 6.57 15.36
C PHE A 103 1.31 5.11 15.47
N ILE A 104 1.21 4.57 16.69
CA ILE A 104 0.74 3.19 16.88
C ILE A 104 -0.67 3.01 16.31
N GLY A 105 -1.57 3.96 16.59
CA GLY A 105 -2.93 3.95 16.04
C GLY A 105 -2.96 3.97 14.52
N LEU A 106 -2.17 4.84 13.88
CA LEU A 106 -2.07 4.94 12.41
C LEU A 106 -1.52 3.65 11.80
N ILE A 107 -0.51 3.04 12.42
CA ILE A 107 0.04 1.75 11.99
C ILE A 107 -1.04 0.67 12.06
N VAL A 108 -1.74 0.54 13.20
CA VAL A 108 -2.81 -0.46 13.35
C VAL A 108 -3.90 -0.27 12.29
N VAL A 109 -4.34 0.97 12.05
CA VAL A 109 -5.34 1.28 11.02
C VAL A 109 -4.82 0.90 9.63
N ALA A 110 -3.59 1.26 9.28
CA ALA A 110 -2.99 0.91 7.99
C ALA A 110 -2.93 -0.61 7.78
N TRP A 111 -2.55 -1.36 8.82
CA TRP A 111 -2.52 -2.82 8.78
C TRP A 111 -3.92 -3.45 8.67
N MET A 112 -4.96 -2.89 9.31
CA MET A 112 -6.34 -3.35 9.11
C MET A 112 -6.78 -3.21 7.65
N PHE A 113 -6.42 -2.11 6.97
CA PHE A 113 -6.68 -1.95 5.54
C PHE A 113 -5.93 -2.99 4.71
N ILE A 114 -4.64 -3.23 5.00
CA ILE A 114 -3.84 -4.25 4.31
C ILE A 114 -4.49 -5.63 4.43
N PHE A 115 -4.83 -6.07 5.65
CA PHE A 115 -5.48 -7.37 5.85
C PHE A 115 -6.82 -7.47 5.14
N THR A 116 -7.61 -6.39 5.15
CA THR A 116 -8.89 -6.33 4.43
C THR A 116 -8.69 -6.52 2.92
N PHE A 117 -7.69 -5.85 2.34
CA PHE A 117 -7.38 -5.98 0.91
C PHE A 117 -6.81 -7.35 0.55
N ILE A 118 -5.95 -7.94 1.39
CA ILE A 118 -5.46 -9.31 1.21
C ILE A 118 -6.64 -10.29 1.23
N HIS A 119 -7.52 -10.19 2.23
CA HIS A 119 -8.70 -11.05 2.33
C HIS A 119 -9.62 -10.89 1.11
N ALA A 120 -9.87 -9.66 0.67
CA ALA A 120 -10.67 -9.39 -0.52
C ALA A 120 -10.02 -9.98 -1.79
N GLY A 121 -8.71 -9.85 -1.95
CA GLY A 121 -7.96 -10.41 -3.07
C GLY A 121 -7.99 -11.95 -3.10
N LEU A 122 -7.75 -12.60 -1.95
CA LEU A 122 -7.83 -14.06 -1.83
C LEU A 122 -9.25 -14.57 -2.14
N LYS A 123 -10.27 -13.87 -1.66
CA LYS A 123 -11.68 -14.21 -1.95
C LYS A 123 -12.03 -14.06 -3.43
N GLN A 124 -11.44 -13.08 -4.13
CA GLN A 124 -11.61 -12.93 -5.58
C GLN A 124 -10.97 -14.11 -6.34
N ILE A 125 -9.75 -14.51 -5.98
CA ILE A 125 -9.05 -15.65 -6.61
C ILE A 125 -9.84 -16.95 -6.39
N SER A 126 -10.27 -17.21 -5.16
CA SER A 126 -11.06 -18.41 -4.84
C SER A 126 -12.37 -18.48 -5.63
N ARG A 127 -13.10 -17.36 -5.78
CA ARG A 127 -14.32 -17.30 -6.59
C ARG A 127 -14.06 -17.53 -8.08
N LEU A 128 -12.94 -17.03 -8.60
CA LEU A 128 -12.55 -17.24 -9.99
C LEU A 128 -12.21 -18.72 -10.23
N ASN A 129 -11.44 -19.36 -9.35
CA ASN A 129 -11.11 -20.77 -9.45
C ASN A 129 -12.37 -21.65 -9.40
N GLN A 130 -13.28 -21.40 -8.45
CA GLN A 130 -14.54 -22.14 -8.36
C GLN A 130 -15.38 -22.00 -9.63
N LYS A 131 -15.42 -20.79 -10.22
CA LYS A 131 -16.16 -20.55 -11.47
C LYS A 131 -15.57 -21.35 -12.64
N VAL A 132 -14.23 -21.37 -12.76
CA VAL A 132 -13.53 -22.16 -13.79
C VAL A 132 -13.81 -23.65 -13.62
N GLU A 133 -13.70 -24.19 -12.39
CA GLU A 133 -14.02 -25.60 -12.10
C GLU A 133 -15.47 -25.95 -12.47
N THR A 134 -16.43 -25.07 -12.17
CA THR A 134 -17.83 -25.28 -12.57
C THR A 134 -18.05 -25.17 -14.07
N GLU A 135 -17.34 -24.30 -14.78
CA GLU A 135 -17.43 -24.18 -16.24
C GLU A 135 -16.84 -25.44 -16.93
N GLU A 136 -15.70 -25.95 -16.44
CA GLU A 136 -15.12 -27.22 -16.91
C GLU A 136 -16.02 -28.42 -16.62
N ALA A 137 -16.69 -28.45 -15.46
CA ALA A 137 -17.62 -29.53 -15.11
C ALA A 137 -18.92 -29.52 -15.94
N ILE A 138 -19.30 -28.38 -16.53
CA ILE A 138 -20.52 -28.23 -17.35
C ILE A 138 -20.27 -28.51 -18.83
N VAL A 139 -19.02 -28.44 -19.31
CA VAL A 139 -18.65 -28.84 -20.69
C VAL A 139 -18.33 -30.34 -20.70
N PRO A 140 -19.28 -31.23 -21.05
CA PRO A 140 -19.03 -32.65 -20.99
C PRO A 140 -18.23 -33.04 -22.25
N ASP A 141 -17.46 -34.10 -22.12
CA ASP A 141 -16.44 -34.66 -23.03
C ASP A 141 -16.96 -35.12 -24.42
N TYR A 142 -17.91 -34.40 -25.02
CA TYR A 142 -18.53 -34.74 -26.32
C TYR A 142 -17.73 -34.28 -27.55
N LEU A 143 -16.54 -33.69 -27.36
CA LEU A 143 -15.67 -33.26 -28.46
C LEU A 143 -14.43 -34.15 -28.64
N SER A 144 -14.34 -35.28 -27.93
CA SER A 144 -13.24 -36.25 -28.02
C SER A 144 -13.54 -37.51 -28.85
N SER A 145 -14.52 -37.45 -29.76
CA SER A 145 -14.78 -38.51 -30.77
C SER A 145 -14.44 -38.07 -32.19
#